data_AF-A0A9D9CVA7-F1
#
_entry.id   AF-A0A9D9CVA7-F1
#
_cell.length_a   1.000
_cell.length_b   1.000
_cell.length_c   1.000
_cell.angle_alpha   90.00
_cell.angle_beta   90.00
_cell.angle_gamma   90.00
#
_symmetry.space_group_name_H-M   'P 1'
#
loop_
_entity.id
_entity.type
_entity.pdbx_description
1 polymer ?
#
loop_
_entity_poly.entity_id
_entity_poly.type
_entity_poly.pdbx_seq_one_letter_code
_entity_poly.pdbx_strand_id
1 'polypeptide(L)'
;GLLFVLYGLFITMIPILIIGLIAKYLLKLDYFTIAGIVAGSNTNPSALAYSNSLSNNINVPAVSYSTVYPLAMFLRILTAQVLLLIML
;
A
#
# COMPACT_ATOMS: atom_id res chain seq x y z
N GLY A 1 18.39 -12.72 14.76
CA GLY A 1 18.60 -12.27 13.37
C GLY A 1 17.50 -12.77 12.46
N LEU A 2 17.55 -14.03 12.04
CA LEU A 2 16.67 -14.60 11.01
C LEU A 2 15.17 -14.62 11.38
N LEU A 3 14.83 -14.91 12.63
CA LEU A 3 13.44 -14.89 13.11
C LEU A 3 12.78 -13.51 12.99
N PHE A 4 13.51 -12.42 13.30
CA PHE A 4 13.00 -11.06 13.14
C PHE A 4 12.73 -10.70 11.68
N VAL A 5 13.58 -11.17 10.76
CA VAL A 5 13.36 -11.03 9.32
C VAL A 5 12.12 -11.81 8.88
N LEU A 6 11.93 -13.02 9.41
CA LEU A 6 10.74 -13.83 9.13
C LEU A 6 9.45 -13.14 9.62
N TYR A 7 9.45 -12.61 10.84
CA TYR A 7 8.32 -11.85 11.37
C TYR A 7 8.04 -10.59 10.54
N GLY A 8 9.08 -9.87 10.12
CA GLY A 8 8.97 -8.73 9.20
C GLY A 8 8.39 -9.10 7.83
N LEU A 9 8.69 -10.30 7.34
CA LEU A 9 8.10 -10.83 6.11
C LEU A 9 6.61 -11.14 6.32
N PHE A 10 6.23 -11.82 7.39
CA PHE A 10 4.82 -12.14 7.63
C PHE A 10 3.96 -10.90 7.85
N ILE A 11 4.45 -9.92 8.63
CA ILE A 11 3.68 -8.70 8.93
C ILE A 11 3.47 -7.82 7.69
N THR A 12 4.28 -7.98 6.64
CA THR A 12 4.13 -7.24 5.38
C THR A 12 3.39 -8.06 4.31
N MET A 13 3.71 -9.34 4.18
CA MET A 13 3.14 -10.23 3.15
C MET A 13 1.65 -10.50 3.38
N ILE A 14 1.25 -10.74 4.63
CA ILE A 14 -0.14 -11.05 4.99
C ILE A 14 -1.09 -9.90 4.63
N PRO A 15 -0.86 -8.64 5.08
CA PRO A 15 -1.78 -7.56 4.74
C PRO A 15 -1.80 -7.24 3.24
N ILE A 16 -0.68 -7.36 2.53
CA ILE A 16 -0.64 -7.18 1.07
C ILE A 16 -1.53 -8.20 0.36
N LEU A 17 -1.46 -9.48 0.76
CA LEU A 17 -2.29 -10.54 0.18
C LEU A 17 -3.78 -10.33 0.49
N ILE A 18 -4.12 -9.97 1.72
CA ILE A 18 -5.51 -9.71 2.13
C ILE A 18 -6.08 -8.52 1.35
N ILE A 19 -5.36 -7.40 1.29
CA ILE A 19 -5.79 -6.19 0.58
C ILE A 19 -5.89 -6.45 -0.93
N GLY A 20 -4.94 -7.20 -1.50
CA GLY A 20 -4.98 -7.61 -2.91
C GLY A 20 -6.19 -8.49 -3.24
N LEU A 21 -6.52 -9.44 -2.37
CA LEU A 21 -7.71 -10.29 -2.50
C LEU A 21 -9.01 -9.48 -2.37
N ILE A 22 -9.13 -8.61 -1.37
CA ILE A 22 -10.30 -7.75 -1.16
C ILE A 22 -10.49 -6.81 -2.34
N ALA A 23 -9.42 -6.16 -2.81
CA ALA A 23 -9.50 -5.21 -3.92
C ALA A 23 -9.90 -5.89 -5.24
N LYS A 24 -9.49 -7.15 -5.44
CA LYS A 24 -9.85 -7.93 -6.64
C LYS A 24 -11.26 -8.52 -6.56
N TYR A 25 -11.64 -9.11 -5.43
CA TYR A 25 -12.91 -9.82 -5.30
C TYR A 25 -14.08 -8.92 -4.89
N LEU A 26 -13.86 -7.95 -4.00
CA LEU A 26 -14.93 -7.10 -3.48
C LEU A 26 -15.08 -5.82 -4.30
N LEU A 27 -13.97 -5.20 -4.69
CA LEU A 27 -13.97 -3.91 -5.39
C LEU A 27 -13.83 -4.05 -6.93
N LYS A 28 -13.59 -5.27 -7.44
CA LYS A 28 -13.38 -5.55 -8.89
C LYS A 28 -12.40 -4.58 -9.58
N LEU A 29 -11.38 -4.14 -8.85
CA LEU A 29 -10.42 -3.17 -9.36
C LEU A 29 -9.41 -3.84 -10.29
N ASP A 30 -8.99 -3.10 -11.32
CA ASP A 30 -7.96 -3.56 -12.24
C ASP A 30 -6.63 -3.80 -11.51
N TYR A 31 -5.89 -4.80 -11.96
CA TYR A 31 -4.61 -5.21 -11.35
C TYR A 31 -3.62 -4.04 -11.24
N PHE A 32 -3.69 -3.09 -12.17
CA PHE A 32 -2.89 -1.86 -12.21
C PHE A 32 -3.30 -0.84 -11.14
N THR A 33 -4.59 -0.72 -10.83
CA THR A 33 -5.10 0.11 -9.73
C THR A 33 -4.71 -0.48 -8.38
N ILE A 34 -4.82 -1.80 -8.22
CA ILE A 34 -4.40 -2.50 -7.00
C ILE A 34 -2.90 -2.32 -6.75
N ALA A 35 -2.08 -2.47 -7.80
CA ALA A 35 -0.64 -2.26 -7.71
C ALA A 35 -0.28 -0.80 -7.32
N GLY A 36 -0.98 0.20 -7.88
CA GLY A 36 -0.81 1.60 -7.51
C GLY A 36 -1.21 1.92 -6.07
N ILE A 37 -2.33 1.37 -5.59
CA ILE A 37 -2.81 1.54 -4.21
C ILE A 37 -1.85 0.89 -3.21
N VAL A 38 -1.38 -0.32 -3.48
CA VAL A 38 -0.44 -1.04 -2.62
C VAL A 38 0.92 -0.33 -2.62
N ALA A 39 1.40 0.15 -3.76
CA ALA A 39 2.63 0.93 -3.85
C ALA A 39 2.55 2.27 -3.11
N GLY A 40 1.41 2.98 -3.21
CA GLY A 40 1.16 4.24 -2.52
C GLY A 40 1.07 4.08 -1.01
N SER A 41 0.35 3.06 -0.56
CA SER A 41 0.19 2.74 0.88
C SER A 41 1.51 2.33 1.53
N ASN A 42 2.33 1.57 0.81
CA ASN A 42 3.65 1.14 1.27
C ASN A 42 4.76 2.14 0.93
N THR A 43 4.44 3.31 0.37
CA THR A 43 5.41 4.36 0.02
C THR A 43 6.60 3.83 -0.81
N ASN A 44 6.35 2.90 -1.73
CA ASN A 44 7.39 2.13 -2.41
C ASN A 44 7.48 2.49 -3.92
N PRO A 45 8.38 3.42 -4.33
CA PRO A 45 8.45 3.90 -5.71
C PRO A 45 8.82 2.81 -6.73
N SER A 46 9.54 1.75 -6.30
CA SER A 46 9.91 0.61 -7.14
C SER A 46 8.71 -0.23 -7.60
N ALA A 47 7.69 -0.35 -6.75
CA ALA A 47 6.46 -1.07 -7.09
C ALA A 47 5.61 -0.28 -8.10
N LEU A 48 5.62 1.06 -7.99
CA LEU A 48 4.97 1.94 -8.96
C LEU A 48 5.66 1.85 -10.33
N ALA A 49 6.99 1.91 -10.38
CA ALA A 49 7.76 1.76 -11.62
C ALA A 49 7.51 0.41 -12.31
N TYR A 50 7.40 -0.69 -11.53
CA TYR A 50 7.05 -2.02 -12.04
C TYR A 50 5.61 -2.10 -12.55
N SER A 51 4.66 -1.48 -11.86
CA SER A 51 3.27 -1.43 -12.33
C SER A 51 3.09 -0.57 -13.59
N ASN A 52 3.88 0.49 -13.73
CA ASN A 52 3.91 1.35 -14.93
C ASN A 52 4.60 0.67 -16.11
N SER A 53 5.63 -0.15 -15.89
CA SER A 53 6.28 -0.91 -16.98
C SER A 53 5.44 -2.09 -17.47
N LEU A 54 4.56 -2.63 -16.63
CA LEU A 54 3.65 -3.72 -16.98
C LEU A 54 2.31 -3.22 -17.58
N SER A 55 1.96 -1.95 -17.37
CA SER A 55 0.72 -1.33 -17.88
C SER A 55 0.95 -0.67 -19.24
N ASN A 56 0.19 -1.05 -20.27
CA ASN A 56 0.14 -0.32 -21.54
C ASN A 56 -0.44 1.11 -21.40
N ASN A 57 -1.05 1.43 -20.25
CA ASN A 57 -1.59 2.74 -19.91
C ASN A 57 -0.91 3.30 -18.66
N ILE A 58 -0.01 4.26 -18.85
CA ILE A 58 0.84 4.91 -17.83
C ILE A 58 0.03 5.65 -16.75
N ASN A 59 -1.26 5.94 -17.00
CA ASN A 59 -2.02 6.89 -16.19
C ASN A 59 -2.78 6.26 -15.01
N VAL A 60 -3.12 4.96 -15.06
CA VAL A 60 -3.96 4.33 -14.03
C VAL A 60 -3.21 4.05 -12.70
N PRO A 61 -1.97 3.50 -12.72
CA PRO A 61 -1.22 3.26 -11.48
C PRO A 61 -0.80 4.56 -10.79
N ALA A 62 -0.42 5.58 -11.58
CA ALA A 62 0.05 6.87 -11.08
C ALA A 62 -1.05 7.70 -10.39
N VAL A 63 -2.27 7.69 -10.96
CA VAL A 63 -3.44 8.34 -10.34
C VAL A 63 -3.81 7.66 -9.03
N SER A 64 -3.83 6.33 -9.01
CA SER A 64 -4.15 5.55 -7.80
C SER A 64 -3.08 5.71 -6.70
N TYR A 65 -1.81 5.90 -7.07
CA TYR A 65 -0.75 6.21 -6.12
C TYR A 65 -0.95 7.60 -5.48
N SER A 66 -1.27 8.60 -6.30
CA SER A 66 -1.41 10.00 -5.87
C SER A 66 -2.62 10.25 -4.97
N THR A 67 -3.68 9.46 -5.06
CA THR A 67 -4.85 9.58 -4.17
C THR A 67 -4.59 8.98 -2.79
N VAL A 68 -3.86 7.86 -2.73
CA VAL A 68 -3.65 7.12 -1.48
C VAL A 68 -2.44 7.64 -0.71
N TYR A 69 -1.41 8.18 -1.37
CA TYR A 69 -0.20 8.66 -0.71
C TYR A 69 -0.46 9.80 0.30
N PRO A 70 -1.17 10.90 -0.05
CA PRO A 70 -1.47 11.97 0.91
C PRO A 70 -2.37 11.48 2.05
N LEU A 71 -3.35 10.63 1.73
CA LEU A 71 -4.25 10.02 2.71
C LEU A 71 -3.47 9.16 3.71
N ALA A 72 -2.57 8.30 3.23
CA ALA A 72 -1.74 7.44 4.07
C ALA A 72 -0.78 8.25 4.96
N MET A 73 -0.19 9.32 4.43
CA MET A 73 0.65 10.23 5.22
C MET A 73 -0.14 10.90 6.35
N PHE A 74 -1.32 11.43 6.03
CA PHE A 74 -2.18 12.08 7.02
C PHE A 74 -2.62 11.11 8.10
N LEU A 75 -3.04 9.90 7.70
CA LEU A 75 -3.47 8.87 8.63
C LEU A 75 -2.34 8.45 9.58
N ARG A 76 -1.11 8.30 9.07
CA ARG A 76 0.07 8.00 9.89
C ARG A 76 0.30 9.07 10.96
N ILE A 77 0.23 10.36 10.61
CA ILE A 77 0.37 11.48 11.56
C ILE A 77 -0.74 11.42 12.62
N LEU A 78 -1.99 11.23 12.20
CA LEU A 78 -3.13 11.18 13.10
C LEU A 78 -3.06 10.00 14.08
N THR A 79 -2.67 8.80 13.60
CA THR A 79 -2.46 7.65 14.49
C THR A 79 -1.37 7.90 15.52
N ALA A 80 -0.27 8.58 15.15
CA ALA A 80 0.78 8.93 16.09
C ALA A 80 0.27 9.92 17.16
N GLN A 81 -0.54 10.91 16.76
CA GLN A 81 -1.17 11.85 17.68
C GLN A 81 -2.15 11.19 18.65
N VAL A 82 -3.00 10.27 18.16
CA VAL A 82 -3.94 9.52 19.00
C VAL A 82 -3.20 8.62 19.97
N LEU A 83 -2.15 7.93 19.51
CA LEU A 83 -1.36 7.03 20.36
C LEU A 83 -0.64 7.80 21.47
N LEU A 84 -0.08 8.98 21.16
CA LEU A 84 0.48 9.89 22.16
C LEU A 84 -0.56 10.31 23.20
N LEU A 85 -1.78 10.64 22.77
CA LEU A 85 -2.86 11.08 23.67
C LEU A 85 -3.39 9.96 24.58
N ILE A 86 -3.29 8.70 24.16
CA ILE A 86 -3.67 7.53 24.99
C ILE A 86 -2.56 7.16 25.98
N MET A 87 -1.29 7.42 25.65
CA MET A 87 -0.15 7.12 26.51
C MET A 87 0.16 8.22 27.54
N LEU A 88 -0.50 9.38 27.45
CA LEU A 88 -0.36 10.53 28.34
C LEU A 88 -1.53 10.57 29.34
#